data_AF-D7NSF7-F1
#
_entry.id   AF-D7NSF7-F1
#
_cell.length_a   1.000
_cell.length_b   1.000
_cell.length_c   1.000
_cell.angle_alpha   90.00
_cell.angle_beta   90.00
_cell.angle_gamma   90.00
#
_symmetry.space_group_name_H-M   'P 1'
#
loop_
_entity.id
_entity.type
_entity.pdbx_description
1 polymer ?
#
loop_
_entity_poly.entity_id
_entity_poly.type
_entity_poly.pdbx_seq_one_letter_code
_entity_poly.pdbx_strand_id
1 'polypeptide(L)'
;WIKDNAAAFGGDPDLITLFGESAGGGSISIHLISPVTKGLVRRGIMQSGTMNAPWSYMSGERAEQIGKILIQDCGCNVSLLENSPRKVMDCM
;
A
#
# COMPACT_ATOMS: atom_id res chain seq x y z
N TRP A 1 -5.40 14.25 -3.24
CA TRP A 1 -6.25 14.93 -2.24
C TRP A 1 -5.52 16.04 -1.51
N ILE A 2 -4.56 15.76 -0.60
CA ILE A 2 -3.89 16.83 0.18
C ILE A 2 -3.25 17.87 -0.75
N LYS A 3 -2.54 17.42 -1.80
CA LYS A 3 -1.96 18.31 -2.82
C LYS A 3 -3.01 19.21 -3.49
N ASP A 4 -4.20 18.70 -3.76
CA ASP A 4 -5.28 19.44 -4.43
C ASP A 4 -5.98 20.43 -3.50
N ASN A 5 -5.90 20.21 -2.19
CA ASN A 5 -6.65 20.98 -1.18
C ASN A 5 -5.76 21.86 -0.30
N ALA A 6 -4.43 21.70 -0.33
CA ALA A 6 -3.51 22.39 0.57
C ALA A 6 -3.72 23.91 0.59
N ALA A 7 -3.89 24.53 -0.58
CA ALA A 7 -4.11 25.96 -0.72
C ALA A 7 -5.38 26.45 0.00
N ALA A 8 -6.46 25.65 0.02
CA ALA A 8 -7.70 25.98 0.70
C ALA A 8 -7.54 26.04 2.23
N PHE A 9 -6.50 25.40 2.77
CA PHE A 9 -6.16 25.41 4.20
C PHE A 9 -4.94 26.30 4.51
N GLY A 10 -4.50 27.15 3.57
CA GLY A 10 -3.33 28.02 3.73
C GLY A 10 -1.98 27.31 3.65
N GLY A 11 -1.96 26.06 3.19
CA GLY A 11 -0.74 25.30 2.93
C GLY A 11 -0.23 25.47 1.50
N ASP A 12 1.04 25.15 1.28
CA ASP A 12 1.67 25.15 -0.04
C ASP A 12 1.70 23.71 -0.60
N PRO A 13 1.01 23.43 -1.74
CA PRO A 13 0.94 22.10 -2.34
C PRO A 13 2.28 21.55 -2.86
N ASP A 14 3.27 22.42 -3.08
CA ASP A 14 4.62 22.05 -3.50
C ASP A 14 5.59 21.88 -2.32
N LEU A 15 5.13 22.23 -1.11
CA LEU A 15 5.82 22.05 0.15
C LEU A 15 5.11 21.03 1.06
N ILE A 16 4.78 19.86 0.50
CA ILE A 16 4.38 18.68 1.27
C ILE A 16 5.62 17.90 1.75
N THR A 17 5.57 17.38 2.98
CA THR A 17 6.56 16.44 3.55
C THR A 17 5.79 15.27 4.14
N LEU A 18 6.12 14.04 3.74
CA LEU A 18 5.59 12.86 4.41
C LEU A 18 6.44 12.55 5.66
N PHE A 19 5.81 12.09 6.73
CA PHE A 19 6.48 11.68 7.97
C PHE A 19 5.80 10.43 8.53
N GLY A 20 6.59 9.47 9.01
CA GLY A 20 6.04 8.21 9.49
C GLY A 20 7.07 7.27 10.12
N GLU A 21 6.57 6.37 10.96
CA GLU A 21 7.33 5.41 11.77
C GLU A 21 6.94 3.97 11.42
N SER A 22 7.87 3.01 11.52
CA SER A 22 7.64 1.58 11.27
C SER A 22 7.04 1.35 9.87
N ALA A 23 5.87 0.71 9.77
CA ALA A 23 5.14 0.56 8.50
C ALA A 23 4.88 1.90 7.79
N GLY A 24 4.72 3.00 8.53
CA GLY A 24 4.63 4.35 7.98
C GLY A 24 5.94 4.82 7.34
N GLY A 25 7.09 4.53 7.96
CA GLY A 25 8.41 4.78 7.36
C GLY A 25 8.61 3.98 6.07
N GLY A 26 8.23 2.69 6.10
CA GLY A 26 8.19 1.83 4.90
C GLY A 26 7.31 2.41 3.79
N SER A 27 6.09 2.85 4.14
CA SER A 27 5.14 3.46 3.20
C SER A 27 5.69 4.73 2.54
N ILE A 28 6.40 5.58 3.31
CA ILE A 28 7.05 6.78 2.77
C ILE A 28 8.12 6.43 1.76
N SER A 29 8.95 5.42 2.07
CA SER A 29 9.97 4.96 1.14
C SER A 29 9.35 4.51 -0.20
N ILE A 30 8.20 3.83 -0.17
CA ILE A 30 7.45 3.43 -1.37
C ILE A 30 6.89 4.65 -2.10
N HIS A 31 6.27 5.61 -1.41
CA HIS A 31 5.71 6.80 -2.04
C HIS A 31 6.75 7.69 -2.75
N LEU A 32 7.98 7.73 -2.24
CA LEU A 32 9.06 8.52 -2.84
C LEU A 32 9.64 7.88 -4.11
N ILE A 33 9.60 6.55 -4.22
CA ILE A 33 10.23 5.82 -5.34
C ILE A 33 9.23 5.24 -6.35
N SER A 34 7.97 5.06 -5.96
CA SER A 34 6.95 4.46 -6.81
C SER A 34 6.74 5.30 -8.07
N PRO A 35 6.78 4.68 -9.27
CA PRO A 35 6.48 5.38 -10.52
C PRO A 35 5.10 6.03 -10.52
N VAL A 36 4.13 5.46 -9.79
CA VAL A 36 2.74 5.95 -9.72
C VAL A 36 2.64 7.27 -8.97
N THR A 37 3.46 7.48 -7.94
CA THR A 37 3.43 8.69 -7.10
C THR A 37 4.62 9.62 -7.33
N LYS A 38 5.47 9.31 -8.31
CA LYS A 38 6.65 10.10 -8.65
C LYS A 38 6.25 11.54 -8.95
N GLY A 39 6.87 12.49 -8.24
CA GLY A 39 6.60 13.92 -8.40
C GLY A 39 5.42 14.46 -7.59
N LEU A 40 4.65 13.60 -6.89
CA LEU A 40 3.61 14.09 -5.97
C LEU A 40 4.21 14.73 -4.73
N VAL A 41 5.18 14.06 -4.10
CA VAL A 41 5.94 14.56 -2.95
C VAL A 41 7.42 14.25 -3.16
N ARG A 42 8.30 15.16 -2.70
CA ARG A 42 9.76 15.07 -2.84
C ARG A 42 10.53 15.06 -1.52
N ARG A 43 9.82 15.10 -0.39
CA ARG A 43 10.39 15.15 0.97
C ARG A 43 9.73 14.10 1.86
N GLY A 44 10.53 13.36 2.60
CA GLY A 44 10.06 12.33 3.52
C GLY A 44 10.96 12.20 4.74
N ILE A 45 10.37 11.93 5.89
CA ILE A 45 11.05 11.54 7.12
C ILE A 45 10.59 10.12 7.45
N MET A 46 11.54 9.18 7.49
CA MET A 46 11.29 7.76 7.71
C MET A 46 11.93 7.34 9.03
N GLN A 47 11.13 6.94 10.00
CA GLN A 47 11.61 6.52 11.32
C GLN A 47 11.47 5.01 11.46
N SER A 48 12.57 4.31 11.74
CA SER A 48 12.55 2.86 12.03
C SER A 48 11.82 1.99 10.99
N GLY A 49 11.79 2.43 9.73
CA GLY A 49 11.07 1.72 8.67
C GLY A 49 11.48 2.14 7.27
N THR A 50 11.78 1.15 6.44
CA THR A 50 12.20 1.30 5.04
C THR A 50 11.72 0.08 4.24
N MET A 51 11.44 0.25 2.94
CA MET A 51 10.92 -0.82 2.08
C MET A 51 11.85 -2.05 1.99
N ASN A 52 13.16 -1.88 2.17
CA ASN A 52 14.11 -3.00 2.14
C ASN A 52 14.13 -3.83 3.43
N ALA A 53 13.42 -3.43 4.48
CA ALA A 53 13.28 -4.25 5.67
C ALA A 53 12.45 -5.51 5.35
N PRO A 54 12.83 -6.71 5.82
CA PRO A 54 12.15 -7.97 5.45
C PRO A 54 10.64 -8.02 5.76
N TRP A 55 10.17 -7.22 6.71
CA TRP A 55 8.76 -7.11 7.08
C TRP A 55 7.99 -6.07 6.25
N SER A 56 8.67 -5.22 5.48
CA SER A 56 8.09 -4.07 4.76
C SER A 56 7.84 -4.34 3.27
N TYR A 57 8.15 -5.53 2.78
CA TYR A 57 7.83 -5.96 1.42
C TYR A 57 7.46 -7.44 1.38
N MET A 58 6.77 -7.85 0.31
CA MET A 58 6.41 -9.24 0.05
C MET A 58 6.37 -9.46 -1.47
N SER A 59 6.72 -10.67 -1.93
CA SER A 59 6.55 -11.02 -3.34
C SER A 59 5.08 -11.20 -3.69
N GLY A 60 4.73 -11.03 -4.97
CA GLY A 60 3.36 -11.22 -5.44
C GLY A 60 2.86 -12.65 -5.20
N GLU A 61 3.72 -13.64 -5.42
CA GLU A 61 3.40 -15.06 -5.23
C GLU A 61 3.10 -15.39 -3.77
N ARG A 62 3.89 -14.82 -2.83
CA ARG A 62 3.67 -15.04 -1.40
C ARG A 62 2.37 -14.36 -0.95
N ALA A 63 2.08 -13.16 -1.45
CA ALA A 63 0.84 -12.46 -1.14
C ALA A 63 -0.39 -13.22 -1.67
N GLU A 64 -0.31 -13.77 -2.89
CA GLU A 64 -1.37 -14.58 -3.48
C GLU A 64 -1.62 -15.86 -2.66
N GLN A 65 -0.56 -16.55 -2.23
CA GLN A 65 -0.67 -17.72 -1.35
C GLN A 65 -1.38 -17.39 -0.03
N ILE A 66 -0.99 -16.30 0.62
CA ILE A 66 -1.63 -15.87 1.89
C ILE A 66 -3.09 -15.51 1.65
N GLY A 67 -3.40 -14.79 0.55
CA GLY A 67 -4.78 -14.47 0.18
C GLY A 67 -5.64 -15.71 -0.06
N LYS A 68 -5.10 -16.73 -0.73
CA LYS A 68 -5.78 -18.02 -0.95
C LYS A 68 -6.07 -18.75 0.35
N ILE A 69 -5.14 -18.74 1.31
CA ILE A 69 -5.34 -19.30 2.65
C ILE A 69 -6.46 -18.54 3.38
N LEU A 70 -6.42 -17.20 3.38
CA LEU A 70 -7.47 -16.39 3.98
C LEU A 70 -8.85 -16.70 3.41
N ILE A 71 -8.96 -16.84 2.08
CA ILE A 71 -10.22 -17.22 1.43
C ILE A 71 -10.75 -18.54 1.95
N GLN A 72 -9.87 -19.53 2.09
CA GLN A 72 -10.23 -20.84 2.62
C GLN A 72 -10.61 -20.80 4.10
N ASP A 73 -9.87 -20.04 4.92
CA ASP A 73 -10.13 -19.86 6.36
C ASP A 73 -11.47 -19.15 6.62
N CYS A 74 -11.90 -18.29 5.69
CA CYS A 74 -13.22 -17.66 5.69
C CYS A 74 -14.35 -18.57 5.17
N GLY A 75 -14.05 -19.82 4.78
CA GLY A 75 -15.04 -20.77 4.28
C GLY A 75 -15.47 -20.55 2.82
N CYS A 76 -14.77 -19.67 2.09
CA CYS A 76 -15.03 -19.40 0.68
C CYS A 76 -14.26 -20.38 -0.22
N ASN A 77 -14.88 -20.80 -1.34
CA ASN A 77 -14.28 -21.82 -2.22
C ASN A 77 -13.15 -21.23 -3.07
N VAL A 78 -11.91 -21.33 -2.56
CA VAL A 78 -10.68 -20.86 -3.22
C VAL A 78 -10.44 -21.49 -4.60
N SER A 79 -10.91 -22.72 -4.84
CA SER A 79 -10.74 -23.40 -6.13
C SER A 79 -11.51 -22.74 -7.27
N LEU A 80 -12.47 -21.87 -6.96
CA LEU A 80 -13.22 -21.09 -7.96
C LEU A 80 -12.53 -19.78 -8.35
N LEU A 81 -11.39 -19.42 -7.76
CA LEU A 81 -10.72 -18.15 -8.06
C LEU A 81 -10.39 -17.96 -9.55
N GLU A 82 -9.96 -19.01 -10.24
CA GLU A 82 -9.59 -18.93 -11.66
C GLU A 82 -10.82 -18.87 -12.57
N ASN A 83 -11.86 -19.64 -12.26
CA ASN A 83 -13.00 -19.86 -13.15
C ASN A 83 -14.24 -19.01 -12.82
N SER A 84 -14.35 -18.51 -11.59
CA SER A 84 -15.48 -17.73 -11.10
C SER A 84 -15.06 -16.79 -9.96
N PRO A 85 -14.07 -15.91 -10.16
CA PRO A 85 -13.52 -15.05 -9.10
C PRO A 85 -14.59 -14.20 -8.43
N ARG A 86 -15.59 -13.69 -9.18
CA ARG A 86 -16.71 -12.93 -8.61
C ARG A 86 -17.44 -13.67 -7.51
N LYS A 87 -17.72 -14.97 -7.67
CA LYS A 87 -18.38 -15.76 -6.62
C LYS A 87 -17.53 -15.90 -5.37
N VAL A 88 -16.21 -15.98 -5.53
CA VAL A 88 -15.28 -16.01 -4.39
C VAL A 88 -15.25 -14.66 -3.70
N MET A 89 -15.15 -13.57 -4.46
CA MET A 89 -15.12 -12.21 -3.92
C MET A 89 -16.45 -11.76 -3.30
N ASP A 90 -17.59 -12.23 -3.79
CA ASP A 90 -18.91 -11.97 -3.18
C ASP A 90 -19.10 -12.73 -1.85
N CYS A 91 -18.34 -13.82 -1.65
CA CYS A 91 -18.34 -14.61 -0.41
C CYS A 91 -17.42 -13.98 0.65
N MET A 92 -16.29 -13.41 0.22
CA MET A 92 -15.31 -12.73 1.08
C MET A 92 -15.82 -11.40 1.61
#